data_AF-A0A537M2F7-F1
#
_entry.id   AF-A0A537M2F7-F1
#
_cell.length_a   1.000
_cell.length_b   1.000
_cell.length_c   1.000
_cell.angle_alpha   90.00
_cell.angle_beta   90.00
_cell.angle_gamma   90.00
#
_symmetry.space_group_name_H-M   'P 1'
#
loop_
_entity.id
_entity.type
_entity.pdbx_description
1 polymer ?
#
loop_
_entity_poly.entity_id
_entity_poly.type
_entity_poly.pdbx_seq_one_letter_code
_entity_poly.pdbx_strand_id
1 'polypeptide(L)'
;MRSLTELWFPFLFGLALTVFLTAGLRRLLLHLEWIDLPTPDRWHRRPVARPGGPAIVAAIFAGLVVFVPRPWALPVWGMLAGGLVIFVVGLVDDLVELSNPLKLTLLIIAAAVPVLFGVTFKALPPVVGAPLAMAWILGLTNAVNWLDNMDGLAAGISAIAAGTLTILSIVFGDPATALAAALVAGTCVGFLFFNVSPAQIFMGDSGSGFLGLTLAVLALAGPAQHAADISLALVVPVMILSIPIFDTAVVTLARVFSGRRLFQGGADHPSHRLVVLGLSERQAVLALWGFSALSAAAALIASELGAWTGLVLGGVLVCGFTALGFVVMRVRVYREAAVPRGTAGVVLAQLIDKRILLAILLDFILIWVAYISAHLLRFEGVIPPGFVPIISQTLPVMIAIKLGLFYLLGIYRREWRDTGLLDLLTLLRASVVASLVCVAVLFLWTGLRGYSRAVFVLDWGLTYGLLAGMRVSVRTLEEYFASLRARGRRVLIFGAGRGGILLLQELRTNPSLSYHPVGFVDDDRAKQGTVVRGLRVLGTRHGIPALVTEHRIEEVLVAAPSLTAEEIDRIALLCREAGVPWRVARPLLDPIES
;
A
#
# COMPACT_ATOMS: atom_id res chain seq x y z
N MET A 1 -11.96 33.60 -13.61
CA MET A 1 -11.03 32.47 -13.40
C MET A 1 -9.77 33.04 -12.78
N ARG A 2 -9.50 32.77 -11.50
CA ARG A 2 -8.19 33.10 -10.92
C ARG A 2 -7.16 32.25 -11.66
N SER A 3 -6.11 32.85 -12.20
CA SER A 3 -5.08 32.12 -12.95
C SER A 3 -4.31 31.20 -12.00
N LEU A 4 -3.80 30.07 -12.51
CA LEU A 4 -2.91 29.16 -11.77
C LEU A 4 -1.77 29.89 -11.02
N THR A 5 -1.39 31.08 -11.51
CA THR A 5 -0.43 32.00 -10.89
C THR A 5 -0.81 32.41 -9.46
N GLU A 6 -2.10 32.52 -9.12
CA GLU A 6 -2.55 32.92 -7.79
C GLU A 6 -2.36 31.82 -6.72
N LEU A 7 -2.25 30.55 -7.12
CA LEU A 7 -2.10 29.41 -6.21
C LEU A 7 -0.65 29.17 -5.76
N TRP A 8 0.31 29.66 -6.53
CA TRP A 8 1.73 29.61 -6.15
C TRP A 8 1.99 30.47 -4.91
N PHE A 9 1.24 31.56 -4.70
CA PHE A 9 1.44 32.41 -3.52
C PHE A 9 1.12 31.70 -2.20
N PRO A 10 -0.07 31.08 -1.98
CA PRO A 10 -0.33 30.30 -0.78
C PRO A 10 0.65 29.13 -0.60
N PHE A 11 1.00 28.43 -1.69
CA PHE A 11 1.96 27.32 -1.62
C PHE A 11 3.34 27.80 -1.16
N LEU A 12 3.91 28.81 -1.83
CA LEU A 12 5.23 29.35 -1.49
C LEU A 12 5.24 30.00 -0.12
N PHE A 13 4.13 30.66 0.27
CA PHE A 13 3.98 31.21 1.62
C PHE A 13 3.98 30.11 2.67
N GLY A 14 3.17 29.06 2.49
CA GLY A 14 3.14 27.90 3.40
C GLY A 14 4.51 27.24 3.52
N LEU A 15 5.18 27.05 2.39
CA LEU A 15 6.54 26.49 2.33
C LEU A 15 7.53 27.37 3.11
N ALA A 16 7.66 28.64 2.74
CA ALA A 16 8.64 29.55 3.32
C ALA A 16 8.39 29.76 4.82
N LEU A 17 7.13 29.99 5.20
CA LEU A 17 6.76 30.22 6.60
C LEU A 17 6.99 28.96 7.44
N THR A 18 6.63 27.77 6.94
CA THR A 18 6.87 26.52 7.67
C THR A 18 8.35 26.25 7.82
N VAL A 19 9.17 26.50 6.79
CA VAL A 19 10.64 26.37 6.89
C VAL A 19 11.19 27.28 7.98
N PHE A 20 10.78 28.55 7.98
CA PHE A 20 11.21 29.53 8.97
C PHE A 20 10.79 29.15 10.40
N LEU A 21 9.50 28.85 10.59
CA LEU A 21 8.94 28.48 11.89
C LEU A 21 9.53 27.17 12.41
N THR A 22 9.70 26.16 11.55
CA THR A 22 10.28 24.86 11.93
C THR A 22 11.75 25.01 12.32
N ALA A 23 12.52 25.83 11.61
CA ALA A 23 13.91 26.12 11.97
C ALA A 23 14.04 26.79 13.35
N GLY A 24 13.18 27.78 13.63
CA GLY A 24 13.12 28.47 14.91
C GLY A 24 12.66 27.54 16.05
N LEU A 25 11.55 26.83 15.82
CA LEU A 25 10.98 25.89 16.79
C LEU A 25 11.97 24.77 17.13
N ARG A 26 12.68 24.21 16.14
CA ARG A 26 13.72 23.20 16.38
C ARG A 26 14.80 23.72 17.33
N ARG A 27 15.30 24.95 17.12
CA ARG A 27 16.32 25.54 18.01
C ARG A 27 15.79 25.71 19.43
N LEU A 28 14.55 26.16 19.57
CA LEU A 28 13.90 26.30 20.86
C LEU A 28 13.73 24.96 21.57
N LEU A 29 13.20 23.94 20.90
CA LEU A 29 12.99 22.61 21.47
C LEU A 29 14.31 21.95 21.91
N LEU A 30 15.38 22.12 21.13
CA LEU A 30 16.72 21.65 21.53
C LEU A 30 17.26 22.39 22.75
N HIS A 31 16.96 23.68 22.90
CA HIS A 31 17.36 24.46 24.08
C HIS A 31 16.55 24.09 25.33
N LEU A 32 15.27 23.75 25.17
CA LEU A 32 14.38 23.30 26.24
C LEU A 32 14.53 21.81 26.56
N GLU A 33 15.42 21.10 25.86
CA GLU A 33 15.60 19.63 25.95
C GLU A 33 14.31 18.83 25.70
N TRP A 34 13.40 19.37 24.89
CA TRP A 34 12.20 18.68 24.43
C TRP A 34 12.55 17.84 23.19
N ILE A 35 13.14 16.68 23.46
CA ILE A 35 13.69 15.75 22.47
C ILE A 35 13.15 14.34 22.70
N ASP A 36 12.90 13.64 21.60
CA ASP A 36 12.62 12.21 21.60
C ASP A 36 13.95 11.45 21.63
N LEU A 37 14.16 10.65 22.69
CA LEU A 37 15.39 9.87 22.89
C LEU A 37 15.27 8.49 22.23
N PRO A 38 16.35 7.97 21.65
CA PRO A 38 16.34 6.66 21.00
C PRO A 38 16.08 5.56 22.03
N THR A 39 14.95 4.85 21.90
CA THR A 39 14.61 3.67 22.72
C THR A 39 14.67 2.40 21.86
N PRO A 40 14.86 1.20 22.45
CA PRO A 40 14.95 -0.05 21.69
C PRO A 40 13.73 -0.34 20.79
N ASP A 41 12.57 0.20 21.18
CA ASP A 41 11.30 0.04 20.48
C ASP A 41 11.04 1.16 19.45
N ARG A 42 11.84 2.24 19.45
CA ARG A 42 11.77 3.36 18.49
C ARG A 42 12.94 3.32 17.52
N TRP A 43 12.68 3.69 16.28
CA TRP A 43 13.55 3.38 15.14
C TRP A 43 14.71 4.39 14.94
N HIS A 44 14.60 5.58 15.51
CA HIS A 44 15.61 6.62 15.37
C HIS A 44 16.84 6.31 16.24
N ARG A 45 18.03 6.71 15.74
CA ARG A 45 19.33 6.43 16.38
C ARG A 45 19.97 7.67 17.00
N ARG A 46 19.28 8.81 16.95
CA ARG A 46 19.77 10.11 17.39
C ARG A 46 18.61 10.83 18.08
N PRO A 47 18.88 11.68 19.09
CA PRO A 47 17.85 12.53 19.64
C PRO A 47 17.26 13.46 18.57
N VAL A 48 15.94 13.52 18.48
CA VAL A 48 15.19 14.33 17.50
C VAL A 48 14.24 15.27 18.23
N ALA A 49 14.12 16.53 17.81
CA ALA A 49 13.21 17.49 18.45
C ALA A 49 11.73 17.08 18.25
N ARG A 50 10.88 17.27 19.28
CA ARG A 50 9.42 17.01 19.21
C ARG A 50 8.69 17.96 20.19
N PRO A 51 7.51 18.52 19.85
CA PRO A 51 6.73 18.36 18.62
C PRO A 51 6.90 19.49 17.59
N GLY A 52 6.86 19.14 16.30
CA GLY A 52 6.94 20.05 15.15
C GLY A 52 5.58 20.56 14.66
N GLY A 53 4.48 19.97 15.11
CA GLY A 53 3.10 20.36 14.81
C GLY A 53 2.81 21.87 14.98
N PRO A 54 3.28 22.55 16.05
CA PRO A 54 3.05 23.99 16.22
C PRO A 54 3.48 24.84 15.02
N ALA A 55 4.59 24.50 14.35
CA ALA A 55 5.04 25.24 13.16
C ALA A 55 4.10 25.05 11.96
N ILE A 56 3.61 23.82 11.75
CA ILE A 56 2.67 23.46 10.68
C ILE A 56 1.33 24.19 10.88
N VAL A 57 0.76 24.10 12.09
CA VAL A 57 -0.52 24.72 12.41
C VAL A 57 -0.44 26.24 12.31
N ALA A 58 0.62 26.85 12.84
CA ALA A 58 0.81 28.29 12.75
C ALA A 58 0.93 28.78 11.30
N ALA A 59 1.66 28.06 10.44
CA ALA A 59 1.80 28.42 9.04
C ALA A 59 0.47 28.32 8.26
N ILE A 60 -0.30 27.24 8.49
CA ILE A 60 -1.62 27.06 7.87
C ILE A 60 -2.59 28.13 8.39
N PHE A 61 -2.62 28.40 9.69
CA PHE A 61 -3.50 29.43 10.26
C PHE A 61 -3.19 30.81 9.68
N ALA A 62 -1.92 31.22 9.68
CA ALA A 62 -1.49 32.49 9.12
C ALA A 62 -1.82 32.59 7.62
N GLY A 63 -1.55 31.55 6.84
CA GLY A 63 -1.83 31.54 5.41
C GLY A 63 -3.32 31.59 5.09
N LEU A 64 -4.17 30.90 5.86
CA LEU A 64 -5.62 30.95 5.65
C LEU A 64 -6.18 32.35 5.92
N VAL A 65 -5.70 33.04 6.97
CA VAL A 65 -6.09 34.43 7.27
C VAL A 65 -5.69 35.39 6.14
N VAL A 66 -4.53 35.17 5.51
CA VAL A 66 -4.01 36.03 4.43
C VAL A 66 -4.70 35.75 3.09
N PHE A 67 -4.87 34.49 2.71
CA PHE A 67 -5.23 34.12 1.34
C PHE A 67 -6.69 33.72 1.15
N VAL A 68 -7.41 33.30 2.21
CA VAL A 68 -8.78 32.79 2.08
C VAL A 68 -9.79 33.86 2.53
N PRO A 69 -10.58 34.44 1.61
CA PRO A 69 -11.54 35.50 1.95
C PRO A 69 -12.64 35.01 2.89
N ARG A 70 -12.94 35.80 3.93
CA ARG A 70 -13.94 35.50 4.97
C ARG A 70 -15.34 35.08 4.47
N PRO A 71 -15.92 35.65 3.38
CA PRO A 71 -17.27 35.31 2.95
C PRO A 71 -17.42 33.92 2.32
N TRP A 72 -16.32 33.26 1.91
CA TRP A 72 -16.34 32.05 1.07
C TRP A 72 -15.90 30.78 1.80
N ALA A 73 -15.86 30.80 3.14
CA ALA A 73 -14.99 29.90 3.88
C ALA A 73 -15.66 29.14 5.05
N LEU A 74 -16.99 29.01 5.12
CA LEU A 74 -17.64 28.27 6.22
C LEU A 74 -17.02 26.87 6.46
N PRO A 75 -16.81 26.03 5.42
CA PRO A 75 -16.08 24.76 5.56
C PRO A 75 -14.63 24.91 6.06
N VAL A 76 -13.91 25.93 5.58
CA VAL A 76 -12.52 26.23 5.96
C VAL A 76 -12.42 26.75 7.40
N TRP A 77 -13.41 27.50 7.89
CA TRP A 77 -13.48 27.92 9.28
C TRP A 77 -13.84 26.77 10.21
N GLY A 78 -14.75 25.87 9.78
CA GLY A 78 -15.02 24.62 10.49
C GLY A 78 -13.78 23.73 10.59
N MET A 79 -13.00 23.64 9.50
CA MET A 79 -11.69 22.98 9.47
C MET A 79 -10.72 23.59 10.48
N LEU A 80 -10.60 24.92 10.52
CA LEU A 80 -9.70 25.61 11.46
C LEU A 80 -10.12 25.43 12.91
N ALA A 81 -11.42 25.54 13.20
CA ALA A 81 -11.95 25.37 14.55
C ALA A 81 -11.77 23.94 15.05
N GLY A 82 -12.17 22.93 14.26
CA GLY A 82 -11.96 21.53 14.59
C GLY A 82 -10.48 21.15 14.65
N GLY A 83 -9.68 21.68 13.72
CA GLY A 83 -8.24 21.51 13.68
C GLY A 83 -7.56 22.06 14.93
N LEU A 84 -7.95 23.26 15.41
CA LEU A 84 -7.40 23.83 16.64
C LEU A 84 -7.68 22.94 17.86
N VAL A 85 -8.88 22.34 17.93
CA VAL A 85 -9.20 21.36 18.99
C VAL A 85 -8.25 20.17 18.91
N ILE A 86 -8.06 19.56 17.73
CA ILE A 86 -7.14 18.43 17.57
C ILE A 86 -5.69 18.81 17.86
N PHE A 87 -5.26 19.98 17.43
CA PHE A 87 -3.92 20.47 17.70
C PHE A 87 -3.66 20.56 19.20
N VAL A 88 -4.59 21.16 19.96
CA VAL A 88 -4.48 21.26 21.42
C VAL A 88 -4.49 19.86 22.05
N VAL A 89 -5.40 18.99 21.65
CA VAL A 89 -5.48 17.61 22.16
C VAL A 89 -4.18 16.86 21.91
N GLY A 90 -3.66 16.91 20.68
CA GLY A 90 -2.42 16.26 20.30
C GLY A 90 -1.19 16.89 20.98
N LEU A 91 -1.19 18.20 21.22
CA LEU A 91 -0.10 18.87 21.94
C LEU A 91 -0.09 18.47 23.43
N VAL A 92 -1.27 18.37 24.05
CA VAL A 92 -1.39 17.86 25.42
C VAL A 92 -0.98 16.39 25.48
N ASP A 93 -1.37 15.59 24.50
CA ASP A 93 -0.99 14.17 24.41
C ASP A 93 0.52 13.98 24.21
N ASP A 94 1.16 14.82 23.38
CA ASP A 94 2.60 14.86 23.19
C ASP A 94 3.37 15.17 24.49
N LEU A 95 2.74 15.85 25.46
CA LEU A 95 3.37 16.32 26.70
C LEU A 95 3.05 15.44 27.93
N VAL A 96 1.83 14.94 28.06
CA VAL A 96 1.32 14.30 29.28
C VAL A 96 0.79 12.87 29.05
N GLU A 97 0.73 12.39 27.80
CA GLU A 97 0.19 11.08 27.40
C GLU A 97 -1.24 10.83 27.91
N LEU A 98 -2.24 11.12 27.08
CA LEU A 98 -3.65 10.99 27.43
C LEU A 98 -4.12 9.53 27.40
N SER A 99 -5.09 9.20 28.24
CA SER A 99 -5.75 7.89 28.16
C SER A 99 -6.51 7.72 26.84
N ASN A 100 -6.42 6.52 26.24
CA ASN A 100 -7.07 6.20 24.96
C ASN A 100 -8.58 6.56 24.88
N PRO A 101 -9.43 6.31 25.91
CA PRO A 101 -10.83 6.69 25.85
C PRO A 101 -11.04 8.20 25.78
N LEU A 102 -10.30 8.97 26.60
CA LEU A 102 -10.38 10.43 26.61
C LEU A 102 -9.93 11.01 25.27
N LYS A 103 -8.81 10.52 24.73
CA LYS A 103 -8.31 10.92 23.41
C LYS A 103 -9.36 10.67 22.32
N LEU A 104 -9.98 9.49 22.29
CA LEU A 104 -11.03 9.17 21.33
C LEU A 104 -12.26 10.09 21.48
N THR A 105 -12.72 10.36 22.71
CA THR A 105 -13.83 11.28 22.96
C THR A 105 -13.53 12.69 22.45
N LEU A 106 -12.33 13.20 22.72
CA LEU A 106 -11.91 14.53 22.25
C LEU A 106 -11.80 14.60 20.73
N LEU A 107 -11.33 13.54 20.08
CA LEU A 107 -11.31 13.44 18.61
C LEU A 107 -12.72 13.42 18.01
N ILE A 108 -13.68 12.75 18.64
CA ILE A 108 -15.10 12.75 18.20
C ILE A 108 -15.66 14.18 18.28
N ILE A 109 -15.41 14.89 19.37
CA ILE A 109 -15.84 16.29 19.54
C ILE A 109 -15.23 17.17 18.44
N ALA A 110 -13.93 17.02 18.18
CA ALA A 110 -13.26 17.80 17.15
C ALA A 110 -13.78 17.50 15.73
N ALA A 111 -14.08 16.23 15.42
CA ALA A 111 -14.65 15.82 14.15
C ALA A 111 -16.09 16.33 13.93
N ALA A 112 -16.85 16.57 15.02
CA ALA A 112 -18.18 17.16 14.92
C ALA A 112 -18.13 18.65 14.51
N VAL A 113 -17.06 19.38 14.84
CA VAL A 113 -16.96 20.82 14.56
C VAL A 113 -17.07 21.12 13.06
N PRO A 114 -16.26 20.56 12.14
CA PRO A 114 -16.45 20.82 10.70
C PRO A 114 -17.84 20.44 10.18
N VAL A 115 -18.44 19.38 10.73
CA VAL A 115 -19.79 18.92 10.34
C VAL A 115 -20.85 19.97 10.70
N LEU A 116 -20.74 20.63 11.86
CA LEU A 116 -21.62 21.75 12.25
C LEU A 116 -21.50 22.95 11.31
N PHE A 117 -20.34 23.12 10.67
CA PHE A 117 -20.09 24.14 9.65
C PHE A 117 -20.51 23.70 8.23
N GLY A 118 -21.21 22.57 8.12
CA GLY A 118 -21.77 22.08 6.86
C GLY A 118 -20.86 21.18 6.04
N VAL A 119 -19.74 20.71 6.60
CA VAL A 119 -18.87 19.70 5.96
C VAL A 119 -19.54 18.34 6.07
N THR A 120 -20.34 17.98 5.07
CA THR A 120 -21.09 16.72 5.02
C THR A 120 -21.07 16.12 3.61
N PHE A 121 -21.41 14.84 3.49
CA PHE A 121 -21.70 14.24 2.18
C PHE A 121 -23.05 14.76 1.66
N LYS A 122 -23.04 15.90 0.95
CA LYS A 122 -24.27 16.54 0.45
C LYS A 122 -25.07 15.70 -0.56
N ALA A 123 -24.41 14.74 -1.21
CA ALA A 123 -25.07 13.78 -2.10
C ALA A 123 -25.99 12.79 -1.34
N LEU A 124 -25.87 12.70 -0.01
CA LEU A 124 -26.66 11.82 0.85
C LEU A 124 -27.68 12.62 1.67
N PRO A 125 -28.79 11.99 2.11
CA PRO A 125 -29.69 12.59 3.09
C PRO A 125 -28.91 13.04 4.34
N PRO A 126 -29.21 14.20 4.94
CA PRO A 126 -28.42 14.72 6.07
C PRO A 126 -28.28 13.76 7.25
N VAL A 127 -29.31 12.95 7.53
CA VAL A 127 -29.30 11.92 8.60
C VAL A 127 -28.26 10.81 8.36
N VAL A 128 -27.81 10.62 7.12
CA VAL A 128 -26.75 9.68 6.75
C VAL A 128 -25.44 10.44 6.47
N GLY A 129 -25.52 11.55 5.74
CA GLY A 129 -24.36 12.31 5.27
C GLY A 129 -23.55 12.95 6.40
N ALA A 130 -24.20 13.43 7.47
CA ALA A 130 -23.51 14.05 8.60
C ALA A 130 -22.77 13.01 9.48
N PRO A 131 -23.40 11.90 9.94
CA PRO A 131 -22.69 10.86 10.67
C PRO A 131 -21.56 10.21 9.85
N LEU A 132 -21.77 9.99 8.55
CA LEU A 132 -20.73 9.45 7.68
C LEU A 132 -19.55 10.41 7.53
N ALA A 133 -19.80 11.72 7.39
CA ALA A 133 -18.74 12.72 7.36
C ALA A 133 -17.97 12.80 8.69
N MET A 134 -18.66 12.70 9.82
CA MET A 134 -18.00 12.64 11.13
C MET A 134 -17.11 11.40 11.26
N ALA A 135 -17.60 10.22 10.86
CA ALA A 135 -16.83 8.98 10.84
C ALA A 135 -15.63 9.08 9.88
N TRP A 136 -15.81 9.71 8.72
CA TRP A 136 -14.74 9.99 7.76
C TRP A 136 -13.65 10.88 8.36
N ILE A 137 -14.03 12.03 8.93
CA ILE A 137 -13.07 12.97 9.53
C ILE A 137 -12.33 12.31 10.68
N LEU A 138 -13.05 11.64 11.60
CA LEU A 138 -12.46 10.92 12.72
C LEU A 138 -11.48 9.82 12.26
N GLY A 139 -11.92 8.99 11.32
CA GLY A 139 -11.13 7.87 10.80
C GLY A 139 -9.86 8.34 10.11
N LEU A 140 -9.95 9.33 9.23
CA LEU A 140 -8.80 9.85 8.49
C LEU A 140 -7.83 10.64 9.38
N THR A 141 -8.35 11.37 10.38
CA THR A 141 -7.53 12.00 11.42
C THR A 141 -6.64 10.96 12.10
N ASN A 142 -7.23 9.88 12.58
CA ASN A 142 -6.48 8.84 13.27
C ASN A 142 -5.56 8.06 12.30
N ALA A 143 -5.99 7.86 11.05
CA ALA A 143 -5.19 7.18 10.03
C ALA A 143 -3.90 7.94 9.69
N VAL A 144 -3.97 9.27 9.53
CA VAL A 144 -2.78 10.09 9.27
C VAL A 144 -1.90 10.19 10.52
N ASN A 145 -2.49 10.24 11.73
CA ASN A 145 -1.71 10.17 12.97
C ASN A 145 -0.89 8.87 13.07
N TRP A 146 -1.52 7.73 12.76
CA TRP A 146 -0.84 6.42 12.77
C TRP A 146 0.21 6.25 11.67
N LEU A 147 0.05 6.98 10.57
CA LEU A 147 0.99 7.00 9.45
C LEU A 147 2.28 7.76 9.79
N ASP A 148 2.30 8.62 10.82
CA ASP A 148 3.48 9.34 11.31
C ASP A 148 4.43 8.44 12.12
N ASN A 149 4.77 7.28 11.54
CA ASN A 149 5.64 6.26 12.13
C ASN A 149 7.02 6.18 11.45
N MET A 150 7.24 6.92 10.36
CA MET A 150 8.50 6.98 9.60
C MET A 150 8.78 8.39 9.07
N ASP A 151 10.07 8.75 9.01
CA ASP A 151 10.53 10.06 8.54
C ASP A 151 10.00 10.42 7.16
N GLY A 152 9.34 11.56 7.06
CA GLY A 152 8.78 12.10 5.83
C GLY A 152 7.51 11.39 5.34
N LEU A 153 7.08 10.29 5.96
CA LEU A 153 5.98 9.48 5.43
C LEU A 153 4.65 10.26 5.45
N ALA A 154 4.21 10.67 6.64
CA ALA A 154 2.94 11.39 6.82
C ALA A 154 2.92 12.74 6.10
N ALA A 155 3.99 13.54 6.23
CA ALA A 155 4.10 14.84 5.57
C ALA A 155 4.11 14.72 4.04
N GLY A 156 4.82 13.73 3.48
CA GLY A 156 4.88 13.54 2.03
C GLY A 156 3.58 13.04 1.42
N ILE A 157 2.91 12.08 2.06
CA ILE A 157 1.57 11.64 1.63
C ILE A 157 0.57 12.79 1.75
N SER A 158 0.66 13.60 2.80
CA SER A 158 -0.17 14.79 2.98
C SER A 158 0.09 15.85 1.91
N ALA A 159 1.33 16.05 1.49
CA ALA A 159 1.69 16.96 0.40
C ALA A 159 1.11 16.51 -0.95
N ILE A 160 1.21 15.21 -1.26
CA ILE A 160 0.63 14.63 -2.48
C ILE A 160 -0.89 14.81 -2.47
N ALA A 161 -1.56 14.41 -1.37
CA ALA A 161 -3.00 14.54 -1.22
C ALA A 161 -3.48 16.00 -1.35
N ALA A 162 -2.84 16.93 -0.64
CA ALA A 162 -3.17 18.35 -0.71
C ALA A 162 -2.91 18.96 -2.11
N GLY A 163 -1.84 18.55 -2.79
CA GLY A 163 -1.57 18.94 -4.17
C GLY A 163 -2.68 18.46 -5.12
N THR A 164 -3.12 17.22 -5.00
CA THR A 164 -4.24 16.68 -5.80
C THR A 164 -5.55 17.39 -5.50
N LEU A 165 -5.85 17.65 -4.21
CA LEU A 165 -7.02 18.42 -3.80
C LEU A 165 -7.00 19.85 -4.33
N THR A 166 -5.83 20.46 -4.43
CA THR A 166 -5.65 21.77 -5.07
C THR A 166 -6.11 21.71 -6.52
N ILE A 167 -5.57 20.76 -7.30
CA ILE A 167 -5.90 20.60 -8.73
C ILE A 167 -7.40 20.36 -8.91
N LEU A 168 -7.97 19.39 -8.18
CA LEU A 168 -9.39 19.07 -8.31
C LEU A 168 -10.29 20.24 -7.89
N SER A 169 -9.97 20.95 -6.81
CA SER A 169 -10.79 22.09 -6.38
C SER A 169 -10.81 23.22 -7.41
N ILE A 170 -9.75 23.39 -8.20
CA ILE A 170 -9.76 24.31 -9.35
C ILE A 170 -10.71 23.82 -10.43
N VAL A 171 -10.63 22.53 -10.80
CA VAL A 171 -11.46 21.91 -11.83
C VAL A 171 -12.95 22.04 -11.45
N PHE A 172 -13.28 21.83 -10.18
CA PHE A 172 -14.64 21.98 -9.64
C PHE A 172 -15.07 23.43 -9.37
N GLY A 173 -14.19 24.41 -9.56
CA GLY A 173 -14.52 25.83 -9.38
C GLY A 173 -14.66 26.30 -7.93
N ASP A 174 -13.98 25.64 -6.98
CA ASP A 174 -13.93 26.00 -5.56
C ASP A 174 -12.58 26.66 -5.20
N PRO A 175 -12.44 27.99 -5.37
CA PRO A 175 -11.19 28.68 -5.13
C PRO A 175 -10.79 28.69 -3.64
N ALA A 176 -11.74 28.66 -2.71
CA ALA A 176 -11.44 28.70 -1.28
C ALA A 176 -10.73 27.41 -0.84
N THR A 177 -11.27 26.26 -1.24
CA THR A 177 -10.65 24.95 -0.97
C THR A 177 -9.34 24.79 -1.75
N ALA A 178 -9.24 25.30 -2.99
CA ALA A 178 -8.00 25.25 -3.76
C ALA A 178 -6.85 26.03 -3.09
N LEU A 179 -7.11 27.25 -2.60
CA LEU A 179 -6.11 28.07 -1.90
C LEU A 179 -5.67 27.41 -0.58
N ALA A 180 -6.64 26.88 0.19
CA ALA A 180 -6.37 26.17 1.42
C ALA A 180 -5.52 24.90 1.18
N ALA A 181 -5.87 24.09 0.18
CA ALA A 181 -5.13 22.90 -0.18
C ALA A 181 -3.72 23.23 -0.70
N ALA A 182 -3.56 24.30 -1.49
CA ALA A 182 -2.25 24.74 -1.97
C ALA A 182 -1.33 25.17 -0.82
N LEU A 183 -1.88 25.89 0.16
CA LEU A 183 -1.19 26.28 1.38
C LEU A 183 -0.76 25.06 2.21
N VAL A 184 -1.65 24.07 2.38
CA VAL A 184 -1.34 22.82 3.10
C VAL A 184 -0.25 22.04 2.37
N ALA A 185 -0.32 21.93 1.05
CA ALA A 185 0.72 21.28 0.25
C ALA A 185 2.08 21.96 0.44
N GLY A 186 2.12 23.30 0.37
CA GLY A 186 3.33 24.09 0.60
C GLY A 186 3.88 23.91 2.01
N THR A 187 3.01 23.92 3.02
CA THR A 187 3.36 23.69 4.43
C THR A 187 3.98 22.31 4.63
N CYS A 188 3.37 21.25 4.10
CA CYS A 188 3.90 19.89 4.17
C CYS A 188 5.27 19.78 3.50
N VAL A 189 5.45 20.39 2.32
CA VAL A 189 6.76 20.44 1.63
C VAL A 189 7.78 21.23 2.45
N GLY A 190 7.39 22.34 3.06
CA GLY A 190 8.25 23.13 3.95
C GLY A 190 8.71 22.34 5.17
N PHE A 191 7.83 21.53 5.77
CA PHE A 191 8.17 20.67 6.89
C PHE A 191 9.10 19.51 6.49
N LEU A 192 8.95 18.95 5.28
CA LEU A 192 9.80 17.87 4.77
C LEU A 192 11.28 18.23 4.74
N PHE A 193 11.66 19.51 4.58
CA PHE A 193 13.07 19.94 4.67
C PHE A 193 13.75 19.54 5.98
N PHE A 194 12.98 19.39 7.06
CA PHE A 194 13.47 18.99 8.39
C PHE A 194 13.04 17.57 8.79
N ASN A 195 12.10 16.96 8.07
CA ASN A 195 11.47 15.69 8.45
C ASN A 195 11.85 14.51 7.53
N VAL A 196 12.45 14.74 6.36
CA VAL A 196 12.98 13.66 5.52
C VAL A 196 14.17 12.96 6.19
N SER A 197 14.23 11.63 6.05
CA SER A 197 15.23 10.79 6.71
C SER A 197 16.69 11.19 6.38
N PRO A 198 17.56 11.43 7.39
CA PRO A 198 17.28 11.40 8.83
C PRO A 198 16.61 12.69 9.33
N ALA A 199 15.48 12.58 10.02
CA ALA A 199 14.72 13.72 10.51
C ALA A 199 15.46 14.48 11.61
N GLN A 200 15.22 15.78 11.60
CA GLN A 200 15.72 16.75 12.57
C GLN A 200 14.64 17.19 13.55
N ILE A 201 13.36 17.00 13.19
CA ILE A 201 12.19 17.27 14.02
C ILE A 201 11.05 16.31 13.62
N PHE A 202 10.33 15.79 14.62
CA PHE A 202 9.12 14.99 14.41
C PHE A 202 7.87 15.83 14.51
N MET A 203 6.84 15.49 13.76
CA MET A 203 5.59 16.23 13.73
C MET A 203 4.85 16.13 15.07
N GLY A 204 4.79 14.93 15.64
CA GLY A 204 4.03 14.66 16.86
C GLY A 204 2.53 14.58 16.59
N ASP A 205 1.77 14.11 17.59
CA ASP A 205 0.33 13.87 17.47
C ASP A 205 -0.44 15.19 17.22
N SER A 206 0.11 16.30 17.72
CA SER A 206 -0.39 17.67 17.46
C SER A 206 -0.42 18.03 15.97
N GLY A 207 0.61 17.67 15.19
CA GLY A 207 0.68 18.03 13.77
C GLY A 207 0.04 16.99 12.85
N SER A 208 0.28 15.70 13.11
CA SER A 208 -0.20 14.61 12.26
C SER A 208 -1.73 14.47 12.35
N GLY A 209 -2.31 14.60 13.54
CA GLY A 209 -3.76 14.67 13.74
C GLY A 209 -4.38 15.89 13.07
N PHE A 210 -3.74 17.07 13.20
CA PHE A 210 -4.21 18.29 12.55
C PHE A 210 -4.23 18.16 11.02
N LEU A 211 -3.16 17.64 10.42
CA LEU A 211 -3.12 17.36 8.97
C LEU A 211 -4.18 16.34 8.56
N GLY A 212 -4.39 15.30 9.36
CA GLY A 212 -5.42 14.29 9.11
C GLY A 212 -6.82 14.88 9.03
N LEU A 213 -7.23 15.72 10.00
CA LEU A 213 -8.52 16.42 9.93
C LEU A 213 -8.58 17.39 8.75
N THR A 214 -7.51 18.17 8.54
CA THR A 214 -7.42 19.15 7.45
C THR A 214 -7.66 18.49 6.10
N LEU A 215 -6.93 17.40 5.80
CA LEU A 215 -7.10 16.66 4.55
C LEU A 215 -8.49 16.01 4.43
N ALA A 216 -9.01 15.45 5.53
CA ALA A 216 -10.33 14.84 5.52
C ALA A 216 -11.43 15.87 5.20
N VAL A 217 -11.34 17.08 5.78
CA VAL A 217 -12.28 18.17 5.53
C VAL A 217 -12.13 18.72 4.11
N LEU A 218 -10.92 18.99 3.63
CA LEU A 218 -10.70 19.50 2.27
C LEU A 218 -11.16 18.51 1.19
N ALA A 219 -10.97 17.20 1.41
CA ALA A 219 -11.45 16.16 0.51
C ALA A 219 -12.99 16.10 0.43
N LEU A 220 -13.69 16.43 1.52
CA LEU A 220 -15.14 16.51 1.54
C LEU A 220 -15.66 17.84 0.98
N ALA A 221 -15.09 18.96 1.41
CA ALA A 221 -15.57 20.30 1.06
C ALA A 221 -15.34 20.65 -0.41
N GLY A 222 -14.25 20.18 -1.02
CA GLY A 222 -13.94 20.41 -2.43
C GLY A 222 -14.55 19.34 -3.35
N PRO A 223 -13.78 18.31 -3.77
CA PRO A 223 -14.21 17.38 -4.81
C PRO A 223 -15.51 16.64 -4.50
N ALA A 224 -15.68 16.14 -3.27
CA ALA A 224 -16.86 15.34 -2.94
C ALA A 224 -18.16 16.15 -2.96
N GLN A 225 -18.08 17.41 -2.56
CA GLN A 225 -19.24 18.29 -2.52
C GLN A 225 -19.72 18.73 -3.91
N HIS A 226 -18.79 18.90 -4.85
CA HIS A 226 -19.05 19.45 -6.17
C HIS A 226 -19.11 18.38 -7.28
N ALA A 227 -18.90 17.12 -6.93
CA ALA A 227 -19.03 16.02 -7.88
C ALA A 227 -20.47 15.92 -8.42
N ALA A 228 -20.59 15.76 -9.74
CA ALA A 228 -21.89 15.62 -10.41
C ALA A 228 -22.58 14.27 -10.09
N ASP A 229 -21.83 13.28 -9.61
CA ASP A 229 -22.30 11.93 -9.31
C ASP A 229 -21.85 11.52 -7.89
N ILE A 230 -22.77 10.90 -7.13
CA ILE A 230 -22.51 10.38 -5.79
C ILE A 230 -21.35 9.38 -5.74
N SER A 231 -21.15 8.61 -6.81
CA SER A 231 -20.07 7.63 -6.93
C SER A 231 -18.71 8.31 -6.92
N LEU A 232 -18.56 9.41 -7.68
CA LEU A 232 -17.34 10.22 -7.68
C LEU A 232 -17.13 10.90 -6.33
N ALA A 233 -18.22 11.39 -5.72
CA ALA A 233 -18.17 12.03 -4.40
C ALA A 233 -17.59 11.10 -3.31
N LEU A 234 -17.79 9.79 -3.43
CA LEU A 234 -17.30 8.80 -2.48
C LEU A 234 -15.93 8.24 -2.87
N VAL A 235 -15.72 7.91 -4.15
CA VAL A 235 -14.53 7.20 -4.61
C VAL A 235 -13.30 8.11 -4.70
N VAL A 236 -13.46 9.35 -5.17
CA VAL A 236 -12.32 10.27 -5.36
C VAL A 236 -11.60 10.59 -4.04
N PRO A 237 -12.29 10.95 -2.93
CA PRO A 237 -11.62 11.13 -1.64
C PRO A 237 -10.87 9.88 -1.15
N VAL A 238 -11.45 8.69 -1.34
CA VAL A 238 -10.81 7.41 -0.97
C VAL A 238 -9.54 7.16 -1.79
N MET A 239 -9.55 7.49 -3.08
CA MET A 239 -8.36 7.39 -3.92
C MET A 239 -7.25 8.35 -3.48
N ILE A 240 -7.59 9.59 -3.15
CA ILE A 240 -6.60 10.60 -2.72
C ILE A 240 -5.93 10.18 -1.41
N LEU A 241 -6.69 9.61 -0.48
CA LEU A 241 -6.24 9.21 0.86
C LEU A 241 -6.07 7.69 0.98
N SER A 242 -5.74 7.01 -0.12
CA SER A 242 -5.68 5.56 -0.16
C SER A 242 -4.61 4.97 0.76
N ILE A 243 -3.45 5.62 0.92
CA ILE A 243 -2.37 5.11 1.79
C ILE A 243 -2.73 5.16 3.28
N PRO A 244 -3.22 6.28 3.87
CA PRO A 244 -3.70 6.28 5.25
C PRO A 244 -4.78 5.22 5.51
N ILE A 245 -5.73 5.07 4.57
CA ILE A 245 -6.81 4.09 4.65
C ILE A 245 -6.25 2.66 4.60
N PHE A 246 -5.35 2.38 3.64
CA PHE A 246 -4.69 1.09 3.47
C PHE A 246 -3.89 0.68 4.71
N ASP A 247 -3.08 1.60 5.26
CA ASP A 247 -2.25 1.34 6.43
C ASP A 247 -3.09 0.97 7.66
N THR A 248 -4.10 1.79 7.94
CA THR A 248 -5.05 1.57 9.03
C THR A 248 -5.80 0.25 8.86
N ALA A 249 -6.25 -0.06 7.64
CA ALA A 249 -6.95 -1.31 7.34
C ALA A 249 -6.06 -2.54 7.58
N VAL A 250 -4.82 -2.53 7.08
CA VAL A 250 -3.87 -3.64 7.27
C VAL A 250 -3.53 -3.84 8.74
N VAL A 251 -3.24 -2.77 9.49
CA VAL A 251 -2.93 -2.85 10.92
C VAL A 251 -4.11 -3.38 11.72
N THR A 252 -5.31 -2.87 11.44
CA THR A 252 -6.55 -3.31 12.11
C THR A 252 -6.82 -4.79 11.83
N LEU A 253 -6.77 -5.21 10.57
CA LEU A 253 -6.99 -6.60 10.18
C LEU A 253 -5.94 -7.54 10.78
N ALA A 254 -4.66 -7.16 10.76
CA ALA A 254 -3.59 -7.93 11.38
C ALA A 254 -3.82 -8.11 12.89
N ARG A 255 -4.20 -7.04 13.60
CA ARG A 255 -4.50 -7.09 15.05
C ARG A 255 -5.72 -7.96 15.35
N VAL A 256 -6.79 -7.84 14.57
CA VAL A 256 -7.99 -8.68 14.71
C VAL A 256 -7.65 -10.15 14.50
N PHE A 257 -6.84 -10.48 13.48
CA PHE A 257 -6.45 -11.87 13.21
C PHE A 257 -5.48 -12.45 14.26
N SER A 258 -4.70 -11.60 14.92
CA SER A 258 -3.82 -12.00 16.04
C SER A 258 -4.50 -11.90 17.42
N GLY A 259 -5.75 -11.44 17.52
CA GLY A 259 -6.44 -11.25 18.81
C GLY A 259 -5.87 -10.13 19.69
N ARG A 260 -5.17 -9.17 19.09
CA ARG A 260 -4.54 -8.03 19.78
C ARG A 260 -5.49 -6.84 19.91
N ARG A 261 -5.23 -5.94 20.87
CA ARG A 261 -6.01 -4.71 21.08
C ARG A 261 -5.77 -3.71 19.93
N LEU A 262 -6.85 -3.08 19.43
CA LEU A 262 -6.81 -2.18 18.27
C LEU A 262 -6.07 -0.85 18.52
N PHE A 263 -6.06 -0.36 19.76
CA PHE A 263 -5.56 0.99 20.12
C PHE A 263 -4.19 0.97 20.84
N GLN A 264 -3.43 -0.13 20.75
CA GLN A 264 -2.05 -0.16 21.26
C GLN A 264 -1.09 0.26 20.14
N GLY A 265 -0.10 1.11 20.44
CA GLY A 265 0.98 1.41 19.51
C GLY A 265 1.84 0.17 19.24
N GLY A 266 2.40 0.05 18.02
CA GLY A 266 3.28 -1.08 17.68
C GLY A 266 3.82 -1.00 16.25
N ALA A 267 4.90 -1.73 15.96
CA ALA A 267 5.61 -1.70 14.67
C ALA A 267 4.90 -2.50 13.55
N ASP A 268 3.57 -2.63 13.64
CA ASP A 268 2.75 -3.49 12.78
C ASP A 268 2.38 -2.84 11.43
N HIS A 269 2.79 -1.59 11.21
CA HIS A 269 2.43 -0.81 10.02
C HIS A 269 3.07 -1.38 8.74
N PRO A 270 2.38 -1.32 7.58
CA PRO A 270 2.95 -1.65 6.29
C PRO A 270 4.32 -1.04 6.03
N SER A 271 4.54 0.21 6.46
CA SER A 271 5.81 0.93 6.36
C SER A 271 6.98 0.14 6.99
N HIS A 272 6.82 -0.32 8.24
CA HIS A 272 7.79 -1.18 8.91
C HIS A 272 7.90 -2.56 8.29
N ARG A 273 6.77 -3.17 7.90
CA ARG A 273 6.77 -4.49 7.27
C ARG A 273 7.52 -4.48 5.94
N LEU A 274 7.47 -3.39 5.17
CA LEU A 274 8.28 -3.17 3.96
C LEU A 274 9.79 -3.13 4.27
N VAL A 275 10.18 -2.52 5.39
CA VAL A 275 11.58 -2.53 5.86
C VAL A 275 12.01 -3.94 6.29
N VAL A 276 11.15 -4.67 6.99
CA VAL A 276 11.39 -6.08 7.37
C VAL A 276 11.45 -6.99 6.13
N LEU A 277 10.75 -6.65 5.05
CA LEU A 277 10.87 -7.30 3.74
C LEU A 277 12.20 -7.02 3.03
N GLY A 278 13.04 -6.13 3.57
CA GLY A 278 14.40 -5.89 3.09
C GLY A 278 14.62 -4.53 2.43
N LEU A 279 13.57 -3.70 2.27
CA LEU A 279 13.74 -2.32 1.81
C LEU A 279 14.45 -1.46 2.86
N SER A 280 15.19 -0.45 2.42
CA SER A 280 15.61 0.62 3.32
C SER A 280 14.41 1.50 3.70
N GLU A 281 14.51 2.23 4.81
CA GLU A 281 13.45 3.13 5.26
C GLU A 281 13.08 4.15 4.18
N ARG A 282 14.09 4.75 3.54
CA ARG A 282 13.90 5.67 2.41
C ARG A 282 13.20 5.00 1.24
N GLN A 283 13.56 3.76 0.90
CA GLN A 283 12.90 3.01 -0.18
C GLN A 283 11.44 2.72 0.16
N ALA A 284 11.12 2.35 1.40
CA ALA A 284 9.76 2.12 1.84
C ALA A 284 8.91 3.40 1.75
N VAL A 285 9.43 4.53 2.23
CA VAL A 285 8.75 5.84 2.14
C VAL A 285 8.53 6.26 0.69
N LEU A 286 9.56 6.18 -0.16
CA LEU A 286 9.44 6.50 -1.58
C LEU A 286 8.46 5.59 -2.31
N ALA A 287 8.41 4.30 -1.98
CA ALA A 287 7.42 3.37 -2.55
C ALA A 287 5.99 3.78 -2.17
N LEU A 288 5.75 4.11 -0.90
CA LEU A 288 4.44 4.58 -0.42
C LEU A 288 4.04 5.93 -1.02
N TRP A 289 4.99 6.85 -1.20
CA TRP A 289 4.77 8.10 -1.95
C TRP A 289 4.41 7.80 -3.42
N GLY A 290 5.10 6.86 -4.06
CA GLY A 290 4.80 6.42 -5.43
C GLY A 290 3.39 5.86 -5.57
N PHE A 291 2.95 4.99 -4.65
CA PHE A 291 1.58 4.48 -4.64
C PHE A 291 0.55 5.58 -4.36
N SER A 292 0.84 6.53 -3.47
CA SER A 292 0.00 7.70 -3.22
C SER A 292 -0.14 8.56 -4.49
N ALA A 293 0.96 8.83 -5.20
CA ALA A 293 0.95 9.60 -6.44
C ALA A 293 0.19 8.89 -7.57
N LEU A 294 0.34 7.57 -7.71
CA LEU A 294 -0.43 6.77 -8.67
C LEU A 294 -1.94 6.81 -8.37
N SER A 295 -2.31 6.71 -7.10
CA SER A 295 -3.69 6.78 -6.64
C SER A 295 -4.29 8.18 -6.84
N ALA A 296 -3.49 9.23 -6.59
CA ALA A 296 -3.84 10.61 -6.89
C ALA A 296 -4.05 10.86 -8.40
N ALA A 297 -3.17 10.33 -9.26
CA ALA A 297 -3.33 10.41 -10.71
C ALA A 297 -4.61 9.70 -11.18
N ALA A 298 -4.92 8.53 -10.61
CA ALA A 298 -6.18 7.84 -10.87
C ALA A 298 -7.40 8.67 -10.46
N ALA A 299 -7.34 9.39 -9.33
CA ALA A 299 -8.41 10.29 -8.89
C ALA A 299 -8.63 11.46 -9.86
N LEU A 300 -7.57 12.02 -10.43
CA LEU A 300 -7.65 13.06 -11.47
C LEU A 300 -8.30 12.51 -12.75
N ILE A 301 -7.83 11.36 -13.24
CA ILE A 301 -8.39 10.71 -14.43
C ILE A 301 -9.87 10.37 -14.22
N ALA A 302 -10.23 9.85 -13.05
CA ALA A 302 -11.61 9.55 -12.69
C ALA A 302 -12.51 10.80 -12.73
N SER A 303 -12.00 11.93 -12.28
CA SER A 303 -12.76 13.19 -12.23
C SER A 303 -13.00 13.77 -13.63
N GLU A 304 -12.08 13.55 -14.56
CA GLU A 304 -12.22 13.98 -15.97
C GLU A 304 -13.07 13.02 -16.81
N LEU A 305 -12.90 11.70 -16.62
CA LEU A 305 -13.55 10.66 -17.45
C LEU A 305 -14.88 10.16 -16.88
N GLY A 306 -15.29 10.63 -15.71
CA GLY A 306 -16.61 10.36 -15.13
C GLY A 306 -16.71 9.14 -14.19
N ALA A 307 -17.91 8.95 -13.64
CA ALA A 307 -18.19 8.05 -12.53
C ALA A 307 -17.83 6.58 -12.78
N TRP A 308 -18.15 6.05 -13.97
CA TRP A 308 -17.85 4.67 -14.34
C TRP A 308 -16.34 4.41 -14.38
N THR A 309 -15.56 5.37 -14.89
CA THR A 309 -14.10 5.30 -14.90
C THR A 309 -13.55 5.35 -13.48
N GLY A 310 -14.07 6.24 -12.64
CA GLY A 310 -13.71 6.29 -11.22
C GLY A 310 -13.98 4.99 -10.48
N LEU A 311 -15.13 4.38 -10.71
CA LEU A 311 -15.51 3.08 -10.16
C LEU A 311 -14.54 1.95 -10.60
N VAL A 312 -14.19 1.90 -11.89
CA VAL A 312 -13.21 0.95 -12.44
C VAL A 312 -11.83 1.14 -11.81
N LEU A 313 -11.30 2.37 -11.81
CA LEU A 313 -9.99 2.67 -11.24
C LEU A 313 -9.96 2.39 -9.72
N GLY A 314 -11.06 2.68 -9.02
CA GLY A 314 -11.22 2.41 -7.59
C GLY A 314 -11.17 0.92 -7.30
N GLY A 315 -11.89 0.11 -8.09
CA GLY A 315 -11.84 -1.34 -7.99
C GLY A 315 -10.43 -1.91 -8.22
N VAL A 316 -9.71 -1.41 -9.23
CA VAL A 316 -8.31 -1.81 -9.51
C VAL A 316 -7.40 -1.47 -8.32
N LEU A 317 -7.52 -0.26 -7.76
CA LEU A 317 -6.72 0.16 -6.60
C LEU A 317 -7.03 -0.69 -5.36
N VAL A 318 -8.31 -0.96 -5.07
CA VAL A 318 -8.72 -1.83 -3.96
C VAL A 318 -8.10 -3.22 -4.11
N CYS A 319 -8.14 -3.80 -5.32
CA CYS A 319 -7.49 -5.08 -5.58
C CYS A 319 -5.98 -5.00 -5.38
N GLY A 320 -5.30 -4.00 -5.95
CA GLY A 320 -3.86 -3.81 -5.83
C GLY A 320 -3.40 -3.63 -4.38
N PHE A 321 -4.07 -2.78 -3.60
CA PHE A 321 -3.79 -2.60 -2.17
C PHE A 321 -4.08 -3.86 -1.37
N THR A 322 -5.14 -4.60 -1.69
CA THR A 322 -5.41 -5.88 -1.01
C THR A 322 -4.33 -6.92 -1.30
N ALA A 323 -3.83 -7.01 -2.54
CA ALA A 323 -2.66 -7.83 -2.88
C ALA A 323 -1.43 -7.43 -2.08
N LEU A 324 -1.11 -6.13 -2.07
CA LEU A 324 0.04 -5.61 -1.33
C LEU A 324 -0.10 -5.91 0.17
N GLY A 325 -1.28 -5.66 0.75
CA GLY A 325 -1.60 -5.97 2.13
C GLY A 325 -1.45 -7.45 2.45
N PHE A 326 -1.88 -8.34 1.56
CA PHE A 326 -1.71 -9.78 1.71
C PHE A 326 -0.22 -10.18 1.78
N VAL A 327 0.62 -9.67 0.87
CA VAL A 327 2.07 -9.93 0.85
C VAL A 327 2.73 -9.40 2.13
N VAL A 328 2.38 -8.18 2.53
CA VAL A 328 2.96 -7.47 3.67
C VAL A 328 2.52 -8.10 5.02
N MET A 329 1.29 -8.60 5.12
CA MET A 329 0.78 -9.28 6.32
C MET A 329 1.45 -10.64 6.59
N ARG A 330 1.97 -11.32 5.56
CA ARG A 330 2.68 -12.60 5.71
C ARG A 330 4.01 -12.46 6.44
N VAL A 331 4.56 -11.25 6.52
CA VAL A 331 5.75 -10.96 7.30
C VAL A 331 5.41 -11.01 8.79
N ARG A 332 6.07 -11.89 9.54
CA ARG A 332 5.96 -11.87 11.01
C ARG A 332 6.92 -10.81 11.53
N VAL A 333 6.39 -9.69 12.03
CA VAL A 333 7.18 -8.61 12.66
C VAL A 333 7.53 -8.95 14.11
N TYR A 334 6.68 -9.73 14.78
CA TYR A 334 6.91 -10.15 16.16
C TYR A 334 7.29 -11.64 16.25
N ARG A 335 8.31 -11.96 17.06
CA ARG A 335 8.47 -13.29 17.69
C ARG A 335 7.41 -13.39 18.79
N GLU A 336 6.19 -13.79 18.45
CA GLU A 336 5.16 -14.01 19.49
C GLU A 336 5.50 -15.27 20.30
N ALA A 337 5.62 -15.10 21.62
CA ALA A 337 5.32 -16.17 22.57
C ALA A 337 3.83 -16.51 22.43
N ALA A 338 3.51 -17.81 22.42
CA ALA A 338 2.17 -18.32 22.15
C ALA A 338 1.12 -17.72 23.10
N VAL A 339 0.26 -16.83 22.59
CA VAL A 339 -0.93 -16.38 23.32
C VAL A 339 -2.00 -17.48 23.22
N PRO A 340 -2.56 -17.99 24.33
CA PRO A 340 -3.60 -19.01 24.29
C PRO A 340 -4.85 -18.48 23.57
N ARG A 341 -5.31 -19.19 22.54
CA ARG A 341 -6.53 -18.85 21.79
C ARG A 341 -7.76 -19.22 22.62
N GLY A 342 -8.63 -18.25 22.90
CA GLY A 342 -9.96 -18.51 23.49
C GLY A 342 -10.90 -19.20 22.50
N THR A 343 -11.77 -20.07 23.03
CA THR A 343 -12.62 -21.04 22.31
C THR A 343 -13.60 -20.40 21.31
N ALA A 344 -14.07 -19.17 21.56
CA ALA A 344 -15.00 -18.46 20.67
C ALA A 344 -14.35 -17.95 19.37
N GLY A 345 -13.04 -17.67 19.39
CA GLY A 345 -12.29 -17.26 18.19
C GLY A 345 -11.93 -18.42 17.26
N VAL A 346 -12.04 -19.66 17.74
CA VAL A 346 -11.68 -20.88 16.99
C VAL A 346 -12.79 -21.28 16.03
N VAL A 347 -14.06 -21.16 16.43
CA VAL A 347 -15.22 -21.57 15.62
C VAL A 347 -15.42 -20.65 14.40
N LEU A 348 -15.22 -19.34 14.55
CA LEU A 348 -15.32 -18.38 13.43
C LEU A 348 -14.09 -18.45 12.49
N ALA A 349 -12.94 -18.91 12.97
CA ALA A 349 -11.70 -19.03 12.20
C ALA A 349 -11.62 -20.30 11.35
N GLN A 350 -12.49 -21.29 11.60
CA GLN A 350 -12.47 -22.61 10.94
C GLN A 350 -13.45 -22.75 9.76
N LEU A 351 -14.36 -21.78 9.53
CA LEU A 351 -15.51 -22.02 8.65
C LEU A 351 -15.31 -21.81 7.14
N ILE A 352 -14.22 -21.19 6.69
CA ILE A 352 -13.66 -21.26 5.32
C ILE A 352 -12.22 -20.75 5.46
N ASP A 353 -11.25 -21.33 4.74
CA ASP A 353 -9.92 -20.72 4.64
C ASP A 353 -10.07 -19.25 4.24
N LYS A 354 -9.77 -18.31 5.14
CA LYS A 354 -9.98 -16.86 4.90
C LYS A 354 -9.35 -16.37 3.59
N ARG A 355 -8.35 -17.11 3.09
CA ARG A 355 -7.70 -16.94 1.80
C ARG A 355 -8.63 -17.18 0.60
N ILE A 356 -9.48 -18.21 0.65
CA ILE A 356 -10.45 -18.52 -0.40
C ILE A 356 -11.51 -17.43 -0.47
N LEU A 357 -12.04 -16.98 0.68
CA LEU A 357 -12.99 -15.86 0.73
C LEU A 357 -12.37 -14.58 0.14
N LEU A 358 -11.13 -14.27 0.52
CA LEU A 358 -10.41 -13.12 -0.03
C LEU A 358 -10.21 -13.25 -1.55
N ALA A 359 -9.86 -14.43 -2.04
CA ALA A 359 -9.68 -14.68 -3.46
C ALA A 359 -10.98 -14.53 -4.25
N ILE A 360 -12.09 -15.04 -3.73
CA ILE A 360 -13.43 -14.89 -4.33
C ILE A 360 -13.85 -13.42 -4.34
N LEU A 361 -13.61 -12.68 -3.25
CA LEU A 361 -13.93 -11.26 -3.15
C LEU A 361 -13.12 -10.44 -4.16
N LEU A 362 -11.83 -10.75 -4.33
CA LEU A 362 -10.99 -10.07 -5.30
C LEU A 362 -11.39 -10.40 -6.74
N ASP A 363 -11.64 -11.67 -7.06
CA ASP A 363 -12.12 -12.06 -8.39
C ASP A 363 -13.52 -11.46 -8.67
N PHE A 364 -14.40 -11.31 -7.67
CA PHE A 364 -15.67 -10.58 -7.79
C PHE A 364 -15.44 -9.14 -8.27
N ILE A 365 -14.55 -8.40 -7.59
CA ILE A 365 -14.25 -7.01 -7.95
C ILE A 365 -13.61 -6.95 -9.35
N LEU A 366 -12.66 -7.83 -9.65
CA LEU A 366 -11.99 -7.85 -10.95
C LEU A 366 -12.92 -8.20 -12.11
N ILE A 367 -13.86 -9.13 -11.91
CA ILE A 367 -14.89 -9.44 -12.92
C ILE A 367 -15.82 -8.24 -13.12
N TRP A 368 -16.22 -7.56 -12.04
CA TRP A 368 -17.00 -6.34 -12.12
C TRP A 368 -16.26 -5.23 -12.88
N VAL A 369 -14.99 -4.99 -12.53
CA VAL A 369 -14.09 -4.04 -13.23
C VAL A 369 -13.97 -4.41 -14.70
N ALA A 370 -13.76 -5.68 -15.04
CA ALA A 370 -13.63 -6.16 -16.42
C ALA A 370 -14.89 -5.86 -17.24
N TYR A 371 -16.05 -6.16 -16.67
CA TYR A 371 -17.33 -5.98 -17.36
C TYR A 371 -17.63 -4.51 -17.63
N ILE A 372 -17.45 -3.63 -16.64
CA ILE A 372 -17.66 -2.18 -16.82
C ILE A 372 -16.62 -1.61 -17.80
N SER A 373 -15.35 -2.01 -17.68
CA SER A 373 -14.28 -1.59 -18.60
C SER A 373 -14.56 -2.02 -20.04
N ALA A 374 -15.14 -3.20 -20.27
CA ALA A 374 -15.53 -3.66 -21.60
C ALA A 374 -16.56 -2.72 -22.26
N HIS A 375 -17.50 -2.19 -21.47
CA HIS A 375 -18.47 -1.20 -21.96
C HIS A 375 -17.82 0.16 -22.20
N LEU A 376 -16.97 0.62 -21.28
CA LEU A 376 -16.23 1.87 -21.47
C LEU A 376 -15.38 1.83 -22.74
N LEU A 377 -14.60 0.76 -22.96
CA LEU A 377 -13.81 0.59 -24.17
C LEU A 377 -14.68 0.50 -25.42
N ARG A 378 -15.84 -0.16 -25.33
CA ARG A 378 -16.74 -0.31 -26.48
C ARG A 378 -17.35 1.03 -26.92
N PHE A 379 -17.64 1.92 -25.96
CA PHE A 379 -18.32 3.19 -26.18
C PHE A 379 -17.39 4.40 -25.96
N GLU A 380 -16.10 4.22 -26.21
CA GLU A 380 -15.11 5.32 -26.25
C GLU A 380 -15.05 6.16 -24.96
N GLY A 381 -15.22 5.50 -23.81
CA GLY A 381 -15.13 6.10 -22.47
C GLY A 381 -16.46 6.59 -21.90
N VAL A 382 -17.54 6.69 -22.68
CA VAL A 382 -18.83 7.18 -22.21
C VAL A 382 -19.93 6.15 -22.46
N ILE A 383 -20.48 5.57 -21.40
CA ILE A 383 -21.58 4.60 -21.50
C ILE A 383 -22.88 5.35 -21.83
N PRO A 384 -23.54 5.07 -22.98
CA PRO A 384 -24.79 5.77 -23.31
C PRO A 384 -25.89 5.40 -22.30
N PRO A 385 -26.75 6.36 -21.89
CA PRO A 385 -27.74 6.12 -20.83
C PRO A 385 -28.67 4.92 -21.07
N GLY A 386 -29.02 4.63 -22.32
CA GLY A 386 -29.85 3.48 -22.68
C GLY A 386 -29.22 2.11 -22.36
N PHE A 387 -27.90 2.03 -22.19
CA PHE A 387 -27.20 0.79 -21.83
C PHE A 387 -27.05 0.59 -20.31
N VAL A 388 -27.23 1.63 -19.49
CA VAL A 388 -27.08 1.52 -18.03
C VAL A 388 -28.03 0.50 -17.39
N PRO A 389 -29.34 0.44 -17.76
CA PRO A 389 -30.24 -0.59 -17.25
C PRO A 389 -29.83 -2.00 -17.68
N ILE A 390 -29.36 -2.14 -18.92
CA ILE A 390 -28.89 -3.42 -19.47
C ILE A 390 -27.71 -3.92 -18.64
N ILE A 391 -26.69 -3.08 -18.47
CA ILE A 391 -25.49 -3.38 -17.67
C ILE A 391 -25.86 -3.77 -16.25
N SER A 392 -26.76 -3.01 -15.62
CA SER A 392 -27.16 -3.24 -14.22
C SER A 392 -27.88 -4.58 -14.04
N GLN A 393 -28.67 -5.01 -15.03
CA GLN A 393 -29.39 -6.29 -15.01
C GLN A 393 -28.49 -7.48 -15.33
N THR A 394 -27.54 -7.35 -16.26
CA THR A 394 -26.69 -8.46 -16.69
C THR A 394 -25.46 -8.65 -15.80
N LEU A 395 -24.93 -7.60 -15.20
CA LEU A 395 -23.72 -7.64 -14.37
C LEU A 395 -23.80 -8.70 -13.23
N PRO A 396 -24.87 -8.78 -12.41
CA PRO A 396 -24.98 -9.82 -11.39
C PRO A 396 -24.95 -11.23 -11.97
N VAL A 397 -25.57 -11.44 -13.14
CA VAL A 397 -25.60 -12.74 -13.84
C VAL A 397 -24.19 -13.11 -14.32
N MET A 398 -23.47 -12.17 -14.93
CA MET A 398 -22.08 -12.37 -15.37
C MET A 398 -21.16 -12.75 -14.21
N ILE A 399 -21.26 -12.04 -13.08
CA ILE A 399 -20.49 -12.33 -11.88
C ILE A 399 -20.84 -13.72 -11.34
N ALA A 400 -22.13 -14.02 -11.16
CA ALA A 400 -22.57 -15.28 -10.59
C ALA A 400 -22.11 -16.49 -11.41
N ILE A 401 -22.27 -16.44 -12.74
CA ILE A 401 -21.83 -17.52 -13.64
C ILE A 401 -20.31 -17.69 -13.59
N LYS A 402 -19.54 -16.60 -13.70
CA LYS A 402 -18.07 -16.66 -13.71
C LYS A 402 -17.52 -17.17 -12.38
N LEU A 403 -17.98 -16.63 -11.25
CA LEU A 403 -17.53 -17.08 -9.93
C LEU A 403 -17.92 -18.54 -9.67
N GLY A 404 -19.15 -18.92 -10.02
CA GLY A 404 -19.63 -20.30 -9.89
C GLY A 404 -18.78 -21.28 -10.70
N LEU A 405 -18.50 -20.97 -11.97
CA LEU A 405 -17.67 -21.82 -12.82
C LEU A 405 -16.20 -21.84 -12.39
N PHE A 406 -15.63 -20.73 -11.95
CA PHE A 406 -14.27 -20.72 -11.38
C PHE A 406 -14.18 -21.57 -10.11
N TYR A 407 -15.23 -21.59 -9.29
CA TYR A 407 -15.31 -22.47 -8.13
C TYR A 407 -15.39 -23.94 -8.53
N LEU A 408 -16.32 -24.28 -9.45
CA LEU A 408 -16.51 -25.66 -9.93
C LEU A 408 -15.29 -26.22 -10.66
N LEU A 409 -14.59 -25.38 -11.43
CA LEU A 409 -13.36 -25.74 -12.14
C LEU A 409 -12.11 -25.71 -11.23
N GLY A 410 -12.27 -25.44 -9.94
CA GLY A 410 -11.21 -25.56 -8.95
C GLY A 410 -10.15 -24.45 -9.00
N ILE A 411 -10.46 -23.28 -9.56
CA ILE A 411 -9.52 -22.15 -9.66
C ILE A 411 -9.09 -21.65 -8.27
N TYR A 412 -10.03 -21.63 -7.30
CA TYR A 412 -9.75 -21.16 -5.94
C TYR A 412 -9.04 -22.19 -5.04
N ARG A 413 -8.86 -23.43 -5.51
CA ARG A 413 -8.10 -24.45 -4.78
C ARG A 413 -6.59 -24.30 -4.95
N ARG A 414 -6.14 -23.39 -5.83
CA ARG A 414 -4.73 -23.18 -6.16
C ARG A 414 -4.18 -21.98 -5.41
N GLU A 415 -3.00 -22.13 -4.81
CA GLU A 415 -2.32 -21.01 -4.15
C GLU A 415 -1.76 -20.03 -5.19
N TRP A 416 -2.00 -18.73 -5.02
CA TRP A 416 -1.51 -17.69 -5.93
C TRP A 416 0.01 -17.63 -6.03
N ARG A 417 0.72 -18.06 -4.98
CA ARG A 417 2.19 -18.08 -4.90
C ARG A 417 2.80 -19.00 -5.96
N ASP A 418 2.15 -20.12 -6.24
CA ASP A 418 2.68 -21.14 -7.13
C ASP A 418 2.15 -21.00 -8.56
N THR A 419 1.46 -19.88 -8.87
CA THR A 419 0.84 -19.64 -10.19
C THR A 419 1.90 -19.81 -11.29
N GLY A 420 1.88 -20.97 -11.94
CA GLY A 420 2.74 -21.32 -13.06
C GLY A 420 2.08 -21.04 -14.39
N LEU A 421 2.81 -21.31 -15.48
CA LEU A 421 2.25 -21.19 -16.84
C LEU A 421 1.02 -22.10 -17.03
N LEU A 422 1.03 -23.29 -16.43
CA LEU A 422 -0.10 -24.22 -16.49
C LEU A 422 -1.33 -23.71 -15.74
N ASP A 423 -1.15 -22.92 -14.68
CA ASP A 423 -2.25 -22.29 -13.96
C ASP A 423 -2.87 -21.16 -14.77
N LEU A 424 -2.05 -20.37 -15.46
CA LEU A 424 -2.53 -19.35 -16.40
C LEU A 424 -3.32 -19.99 -17.55
N LEU A 425 -2.84 -21.12 -18.10
CA LEU A 425 -3.58 -21.86 -19.13
C LEU A 425 -4.89 -22.45 -18.60
N THR A 426 -4.90 -22.93 -17.36
CA THR A 426 -6.14 -23.40 -16.73
C THR A 426 -7.13 -22.25 -16.56
N LEU A 427 -6.66 -21.11 -16.06
CA LEU A 427 -7.47 -19.90 -15.90
C LEU A 427 -8.01 -19.42 -17.25
N LEU A 428 -7.18 -19.46 -18.30
CA LEU A 428 -7.60 -19.13 -19.66
C LEU A 428 -8.76 -20.03 -20.11
N ARG A 429 -8.60 -21.36 -20.00
CA ARG A 429 -9.66 -22.33 -20.36
C ARG A 429 -10.93 -22.10 -19.55
N ALA A 430 -10.81 -21.90 -18.24
CA ALA A 430 -11.93 -21.62 -17.36
C ALA A 430 -12.64 -20.32 -17.74
N SER A 431 -11.90 -19.25 -18.07
CA SER A 431 -12.45 -17.96 -18.48
C SER A 431 -13.20 -18.04 -19.81
N VAL A 432 -12.70 -18.84 -20.77
CA VAL A 432 -13.38 -19.10 -22.05
C VAL A 432 -14.70 -19.82 -21.80
N VAL A 433 -14.68 -20.94 -21.07
CA VAL A 433 -15.89 -21.70 -20.74
C VAL A 433 -16.91 -20.80 -20.03
N ALA A 434 -16.48 -20.04 -19.03
CA ALA A 434 -17.36 -19.14 -18.29
C ALA A 434 -17.98 -18.05 -19.18
N SER A 435 -17.20 -17.48 -20.10
CA SER A 435 -17.68 -16.45 -21.02
C SER A 435 -18.65 -17.02 -22.06
N LEU A 436 -18.41 -18.24 -22.56
CA LEU A 436 -19.34 -18.93 -23.46
C LEU A 436 -20.67 -19.26 -22.78
N VAL A 437 -20.64 -19.72 -21.53
CA VAL A 437 -21.86 -19.96 -20.74
C VAL A 437 -22.60 -18.66 -20.47
N CYS A 438 -21.89 -17.57 -20.15
CA CYS A 438 -22.48 -16.24 -20.02
C CYS A 438 -23.23 -15.81 -21.28
N VAL A 439 -22.59 -15.93 -22.46
CA VAL A 439 -23.21 -15.60 -23.75
C VAL A 439 -24.42 -16.50 -24.03
N ALA A 440 -24.32 -17.81 -23.78
CA ALA A 440 -25.42 -18.75 -23.98
C ALA A 440 -26.63 -18.41 -23.10
N VAL A 441 -26.42 -18.15 -21.80
CA VAL A 441 -27.48 -17.77 -20.87
C VAL A 441 -28.13 -16.45 -21.30
N LEU A 442 -27.34 -15.43 -21.64
CA LEU A 442 -27.88 -14.16 -22.11
C LEU A 442 -28.62 -14.28 -23.44
N PHE A 443 -28.16 -15.15 -24.34
CA PHE A 443 -28.87 -15.45 -25.59
C PHE A 443 -30.22 -16.10 -25.33
N LEU A 444 -30.29 -17.09 -24.44
CA LEU A 444 -31.55 -17.74 -24.07
C LEU A 444 -32.51 -16.79 -23.35
N TRP A 445 -31.98 -15.87 -22.54
CA TRP A 445 -32.79 -14.92 -21.78
C TRP A 445 -33.31 -13.75 -22.63
N THR A 446 -32.46 -13.19 -23.49
CA THR A 446 -32.73 -11.89 -24.14
C THR A 446 -32.65 -11.92 -25.68
N GLY A 447 -32.25 -13.06 -26.26
CA GLY A 447 -31.94 -13.17 -27.68
C GLY A 447 -30.76 -12.31 -28.15
N LEU A 448 -29.96 -11.76 -27.22
CA LEU A 448 -28.89 -10.78 -27.48
C LEU A 448 -29.36 -9.52 -28.22
N ARG A 449 -30.66 -9.20 -28.19
CA ARG A 449 -31.18 -7.96 -28.80
C ARG A 449 -30.73 -6.74 -28.00
N GLY A 450 -30.11 -5.77 -28.67
CA GLY A 450 -29.59 -4.56 -28.03
C GLY A 450 -28.22 -4.72 -27.37
N TYR A 451 -27.58 -5.90 -27.46
CA TYR A 451 -26.24 -6.14 -26.90
C TYR A 451 -25.16 -5.98 -27.95
N SER A 452 -24.04 -5.35 -27.58
CA SER A 452 -22.87 -5.33 -28.45
C SER A 452 -22.06 -6.61 -28.32
N ARG A 453 -21.92 -7.37 -29.41
CA ARG A 453 -21.12 -8.61 -29.44
C ARG A 453 -19.65 -8.40 -29.05
N ALA A 454 -19.11 -7.23 -29.38
CA ALA A 454 -17.74 -6.84 -29.04
C ALA A 454 -17.52 -6.77 -27.52
N VAL A 455 -18.54 -6.41 -26.73
CA VAL A 455 -18.44 -6.33 -25.27
C VAL A 455 -18.12 -7.70 -24.68
N PHE A 456 -18.70 -8.79 -25.18
CA PHE A 456 -18.42 -10.13 -24.66
C PHE A 456 -16.96 -10.54 -24.89
N VAL A 457 -16.38 -10.17 -26.04
CA VAL A 457 -14.97 -10.45 -26.36
C VAL A 457 -14.05 -9.61 -25.49
N LEU A 458 -14.35 -8.32 -25.33
CA LEU A 458 -13.61 -7.40 -24.47
C LEU A 458 -13.67 -7.84 -23.01
N ASP A 459 -14.86 -8.17 -22.50
CA ASP A 459 -15.08 -8.65 -21.14
C ASP A 459 -14.32 -9.94 -20.85
N TRP A 460 -14.34 -10.91 -21.77
CA TRP A 460 -13.55 -12.13 -21.63
C TRP A 460 -12.05 -11.84 -21.52
N GLY A 461 -11.51 -11.06 -22.47
CA GLY A 461 -10.10 -10.72 -22.50
C GLY A 461 -9.64 -9.94 -21.27
N LEU A 462 -10.45 -8.96 -20.83
CA LEU A 462 -10.20 -8.18 -19.62
C LEU A 462 -10.32 -9.02 -18.36
N THR A 463 -11.32 -9.91 -18.26
CA THR A 463 -11.47 -10.82 -17.12
C THR A 463 -10.22 -11.68 -17.00
N TYR A 464 -9.82 -12.37 -18.07
CA TYR A 464 -8.62 -13.19 -18.05
C TYR A 464 -7.37 -12.35 -17.71
N GLY A 465 -7.18 -11.23 -18.38
CA GLY A 465 -6.01 -10.36 -18.22
C GLY A 465 -5.88 -9.82 -16.80
N LEU A 466 -6.97 -9.33 -16.20
CA LEU A 466 -6.96 -8.79 -14.84
C LEU A 466 -6.74 -9.88 -13.79
N LEU A 467 -7.41 -11.03 -13.91
CA LEU A 467 -7.26 -12.14 -12.97
C LEU A 467 -5.86 -12.78 -13.05
N ALA A 468 -5.33 -12.95 -14.26
CA ALA A 468 -3.97 -13.45 -14.50
C ALA A 468 -2.94 -12.43 -14.01
N GLY A 469 -3.11 -11.16 -14.38
CA GLY A 469 -2.24 -10.06 -13.99
C GLY A 469 -2.12 -9.95 -12.47
N MET A 470 -3.24 -9.95 -11.75
CA MET A 470 -3.26 -9.92 -10.29
C MET A 470 -2.47 -11.07 -9.65
N ARG A 471 -2.68 -12.31 -10.13
CA ARG A 471 -1.96 -13.50 -9.62
C ARG A 471 -0.45 -13.42 -9.89
N VAL A 472 -0.08 -13.01 -11.10
CA VAL A 472 1.32 -12.80 -11.49
C VAL A 472 1.95 -11.69 -10.64
N SER A 473 1.25 -10.56 -10.42
CA SER A 473 1.74 -9.45 -9.59
C SER A 473 2.01 -9.88 -8.14
N VAL A 474 1.09 -10.63 -7.52
CA VAL A 474 1.30 -11.17 -6.16
C VAL A 474 2.52 -12.08 -6.12
N ARG A 475 2.64 -13.01 -7.08
CA ARG A 475 3.79 -13.91 -7.19
C ARG A 475 5.10 -13.13 -7.35
N THR A 476 5.15 -12.16 -8.27
CA THR A 476 6.34 -11.35 -8.53
C THR A 476 6.72 -10.51 -7.31
N LEU A 477 5.76 -9.94 -6.58
CA LEU A 477 6.02 -9.22 -5.34
C LEU A 477 6.59 -10.14 -4.27
N GLU A 478 6.05 -11.35 -4.08
CA GLU A 478 6.57 -12.33 -3.14
C GLU A 478 8.00 -12.78 -3.52
N GLU A 479 8.27 -13.08 -4.79
CA GLU A 479 9.60 -13.44 -5.29
C GLU A 479 10.61 -12.29 -5.13
N TYR A 480 10.20 -11.05 -5.41
CA TYR A 480 11.02 -9.85 -5.24
C TYR A 480 11.42 -9.66 -3.77
N PHE A 481 10.45 -9.67 -2.85
CA PHE A 481 10.78 -9.52 -1.44
C PHE A 481 11.53 -10.72 -0.84
N ALA A 482 11.28 -11.94 -1.33
CA ALA A 482 12.09 -13.10 -0.94
C ALA A 482 13.56 -12.93 -1.35
N SER A 483 13.84 -12.26 -2.48
CA SER A 483 15.21 -11.94 -2.90
C SER A 483 15.87 -10.89 -2.01
N LEU A 484 15.11 -9.90 -1.51
CA LEU A 484 15.59 -8.86 -0.60
C LEU A 484 15.80 -9.34 0.84
N ARG A 485 15.04 -10.34 1.28
CA ARG A 485 15.11 -10.91 2.63
C ARG A 485 16.32 -11.79 2.88
N ALA A 486 17.09 -12.12 1.85
CA ALA A 486 18.32 -12.86 2.01
C ALA A 486 19.22 -12.04 2.98
N ARG A 487 19.20 -12.41 4.25
CA ARG A 487 19.95 -11.79 5.34
C ARG A 487 20.41 -12.93 6.24
N GLY A 488 21.66 -12.84 6.67
CA GLY A 488 22.37 -13.92 7.34
C GLY A 488 23.66 -14.25 6.59
N ARG A 489 24.23 -15.43 6.82
CA ARG A 489 25.56 -15.77 6.34
C ARG A 489 25.62 -15.71 4.82
N ARG A 490 26.56 -14.92 4.28
CA ARG A 490 26.77 -14.81 2.84
C ARG A 490 27.28 -16.14 2.29
N VAL A 491 26.45 -16.82 1.52
CA VAL A 491 26.77 -18.15 0.98
C VAL A 491 26.98 -18.15 -0.52
N LEU A 492 28.00 -18.90 -0.94
CA LEU A 492 28.24 -19.24 -2.33
C LEU A 492 27.75 -20.65 -2.59
N ILE A 493 26.91 -20.85 -3.62
CA ILE A 493 26.36 -22.18 -3.94
C ILE A 493 27.19 -22.80 -5.06
N PHE A 494 27.86 -23.90 -4.78
CA PHE A 494 28.58 -24.68 -5.77
C PHE A 494 27.65 -25.66 -6.48
N GLY A 495 27.54 -25.52 -7.80
CA GLY A 495 26.66 -26.26 -8.69
C GLY A 495 25.41 -25.47 -9.07
N ALA A 496 25.36 -24.90 -10.29
CA ALA A 496 24.19 -24.22 -10.84
C ALA A 496 23.22 -25.19 -11.55
N GLY A 497 23.23 -26.47 -11.14
CA GLY A 497 22.34 -27.52 -11.65
C GLY A 497 21.04 -27.65 -10.84
N ARG A 498 20.34 -28.78 -11.01
CA ARG A 498 19.08 -29.06 -10.28
C ARG A 498 19.27 -29.01 -8.76
N GLY A 499 20.36 -29.58 -8.23
CA GLY A 499 20.67 -29.58 -6.81
C GLY A 499 20.82 -28.16 -6.23
N GLY A 500 21.61 -27.30 -6.87
CA GLY A 500 21.76 -25.91 -6.45
C GLY A 500 20.51 -25.05 -6.61
N ILE A 501 19.70 -25.30 -7.64
CA ILE A 501 18.39 -24.63 -7.79
C ILE A 501 17.46 -24.99 -6.64
N LEU A 502 17.38 -26.28 -6.26
CA LEU A 502 16.57 -26.74 -5.14
C LEU A 502 17.08 -26.17 -3.81
N LEU A 503 18.39 -26.14 -3.60
CA LEU A 503 18.98 -25.52 -2.42
C LEU A 503 18.66 -24.03 -2.35
N LEU A 504 18.82 -23.29 -3.45
CA LEU A 504 18.47 -21.86 -3.49
C LEU A 504 16.99 -21.64 -3.16
N GLN A 505 16.11 -22.52 -3.63
CA GLN A 505 14.68 -22.45 -3.33
C GLN A 505 14.40 -22.74 -1.84
N GLU A 506 15.08 -23.70 -1.22
CA GLU A 506 14.97 -23.98 0.22
C GLU A 506 15.47 -22.79 1.06
N LEU A 507 16.64 -22.24 0.73
CA LEU A 507 17.20 -21.07 1.42
C LEU A 507 16.29 -19.84 1.34
N ARG A 508 15.57 -19.65 0.22
CA ARG A 508 14.59 -18.57 0.07
C ARG A 508 13.25 -18.85 0.73
N THR A 509 12.83 -20.12 0.75
CA THR A 509 11.53 -20.54 1.28
C THR A 509 11.54 -20.71 2.79
N ASN A 510 12.72 -20.92 3.38
CA ASN A 510 12.90 -21.17 4.80
C ASN A 510 13.77 -20.08 5.46
N PRO A 511 13.17 -18.92 5.84
CA PRO A 511 13.89 -17.81 6.46
C PRO A 511 14.59 -18.17 7.79
N SER A 512 14.19 -19.28 8.43
CA SER A 512 14.82 -19.73 9.68
C SER A 512 16.30 -20.10 9.49
N LEU A 513 16.70 -20.50 8.28
CA LEU A 513 18.06 -20.91 7.96
C LEU A 513 19.06 -19.76 7.97
N SER A 514 18.62 -18.49 7.92
CA SER A 514 19.48 -17.30 8.04
C SER A 514 20.69 -17.30 7.09
N TYR A 515 20.45 -17.53 5.80
CA TYR A 515 21.47 -17.52 4.75
C TYR A 515 21.17 -16.43 3.70
N HIS A 516 22.22 -15.82 3.15
CA HIS A 516 22.15 -14.88 2.03
C HIS A 516 22.91 -15.44 0.83
N PRO A 517 22.23 -16.07 -0.14
CA PRO A 517 22.86 -16.56 -1.36
C PRO A 517 23.41 -15.41 -2.20
N VAL A 518 24.72 -15.41 -2.45
CA VAL A 518 25.43 -14.35 -3.19
C VAL A 518 25.59 -14.68 -4.67
N GLY A 519 25.83 -15.95 -4.98
CA GLY A 519 26.15 -16.38 -6.34
C GLY A 519 26.22 -17.90 -6.46
N PHE A 520 26.15 -18.37 -7.70
CA PHE A 520 26.51 -19.73 -8.05
C PHE A 520 27.96 -19.81 -8.53
N VAL A 521 28.58 -20.96 -8.32
CA VAL A 521 29.84 -21.37 -8.98
C VAL A 521 29.56 -22.67 -9.71
N ASP A 522 29.90 -22.75 -10.98
CA ASP A 522 29.71 -23.96 -11.80
C ASP A 522 30.88 -24.07 -12.79
N ASP A 523 31.40 -25.27 -13.00
CA ASP A 523 32.53 -25.49 -13.91
C ASP A 523 32.10 -25.58 -15.36
N ASP A 524 30.80 -25.72 -15.61
CA ASP A 524 30.24 -25.58 -16.94
C ASP A 524 30.43 -24.14 -17.44
N ARG A 525 31.38 -23.98 -18.36
CA ARG A 525 31.69 -22.70 -19.01
C ARG A 525 30.46 -22.09 -19.70
N ALA A 526 29.49 -22.89 -20.15
CA ALA A 526 28.28 -22.38 -20.78
C ALA A 526 27.37 -21.63 -19.79
N LYS A 527 27.50 -21.89 -18.48
CA LYS A 527 26.68 -21.24 -17.45
C LYS A 527 27.32 -20.00 -16.86
N GLN A 528 28.60 -19.73 -17.11
CA GLN A 528 29.26 -18.56 -16.53
C GLN A 528 28.62 -17.24 -16.98
N GLY A 529 28.46 -16.31 -16.05
CA GLY A 529 27.81 -15.02 -16.29
C GLY A 529 26.29 -15.08 -16.48
N THR A 530 25.71 -16.28 -16.59
CA THR A 530 24.24 -16.44 -16.68
C THR A 530 23.56 -16.17 -15.34
N VAL A 531 22.28 -15.82 -15.39
CA VAL A 531 21.43 -15.61 -14.21
C VAL A 531 20.51 -16.81 -14.06
N VAL A 532 20.69 -17.58 -12.99
CA VAL A 532 19.85 -18.74 -12.64
C VAL A 532 18.95 -18.36 -11.47
N ARG A 533 17.62 -18.34 -11.70
CA ARG A 533 16.62 -17.96 -10.67
C ARG A 533 16.92 -16.62 -9.97
N GLY A 534 17.44 -15.65 -10.72
CA GLY A 534 17.79 -14.32 -10.23
C GLY A 534 19.15 -14.22 -9.54
N LEU A 535 19.96 -15.29 -9.52
CA LEU A 535 21.31 -15.30 -8.95
C LEU A 535 22.34 -15.56 -10.06
N ARG A 536 23.43 -14.78 -10.11
CA ARG A 536 24.47 -14.92 -11.14
C ARG A 536 25.39 -16.10 -10.87
N VAL A 537 25.83 -16.76 -11.94
CA VAL A 537 26.97 -17.69 -11.91
C VAL A 537 28.25 -16.88 -12.02
N LEU A 538 29.00 -16.78 -10.92
CA LEU A 538 30.12 -15.85 -10.75
C LEU A 538 31.45 -16.37 -11.29
N GLY A 539 31.60 -17.69 -11.42
CA GLY A 539 32.85 -18.29 -11.90
C GLY A 539 32.88 -19.82 -11.79
N THR A 540 34.07 -20.41 -12.00
CA THR A 540 34.36 -21.85 -11.79
C THR A 540 34.92 -22.12 -10.40
N ARG A 541 35.14 -23.40 -10.06
CA ARG A 541 35.78 -23.83 -8.80
C ARG A 541 37.10 -23.10 -8.51
N HIS A 542 37.90 -22.82 -9.52
CA HIS A 542 39.18 -22.11 -9.37
C HIS A 542 39.03 -20.64 -8.95
N GLY A 543 37.87 -20.02 -9.21
CA GLY A 543 37.59 -18.64 -8.82
C GLY A 543 37.16 -18.49 -7.36
N ILE A 544 36.91 -19.59 -6.62
CA ILE A 544 36.38 -19.55 -5.25
C ILE A 544 37.22 -18.63 -4.33
N PRO A 545 38.56 -18.71 -4.28
CA PRO A 545 39.35 -17.85 -3.38
C PRO A 545 39.18 -16.35 -3.67
N ALA A 546 39.17 -15.97 -4.95
CA ALA A 546 38.95 -14.58 -5.35
C ALA A 546 37.52 -14.11 -5.01
N LEU A 547 36.52 -14.93 -5.33
CA LEU A 547 35.10 -14.64 -5.08
C LEU A 547 34.78 -14.52 -3.59
N VAL A 548 35.42 -15.33 -2.73
CA VAL A 548 35.27 -15.25 -1.27
C VAL A 548 35.65 -13.87 -0.76
N THR A 549 36.75 -13.33 -1.26
CA THR A 549 37.26 -12.02 -0.83
C THR A 549 36.45 -10.88 -1.44
N GLU A 550 36.23 -10.92 -2.76
CA GLU A 550 35.50 -9.88 -3.50
C GLU A 550 34.07 -9.71 -2.97
N HIS A 551 33.38 -10.81 -2.70
CA HIS A 551 31.99 -10.79 -2.27
C HIS A 551 31.79 -11.08 -0.79
N ARG A 552 32.85 -11.10 0.02
CA ARG A 552 32.81 -11.36 1.48
C ARG A 552 31.96 -12.59 1.82
N ILE A 553 32.24 -13.72 1.17
CA ILE A 553 31.53 -14.98 1.41
C ILE A 553 31.93 -15.53 2.77
N GLU A 554 30.93 -15.94 3.56
CA GLU A 554 31.10 -16.50 4.90
C GLU A 554 31.02 -18.03 4.92
N GLU A 555 30.39 -18.66 3.93
CA GLU A 555 30.26 -20.12 3.85
C GLU A 555 30.03 -20.59 2.39
N VAL A 556 30.57 -21.75 2.00
CA VAL A 556 30.35 -22.37 0.68
C VAL A 556 29.46 -23.60 0.81
N LEU A 557 28.35 -23.64 0.07
CA LEU A 557 27.40 -24.73 0.06
C LEU A 557 27.54 -25.56 -1.21
N VAL A 558 27.91 -26.83 -1.08
CA VAL A 558 28.08 -27.73 -2.22
C VAL A 558 26.77 -28.46 -2.51
N ALA A 559 26.18 -28.17 -3.68
CA ALA A 559 24.86 -28.62 -4.11
C ALA A 559 24.89 -29.31 -5.49
N ALA A 560 25.86 -30.21 -5.66
CA ALA A 560 26.05 -30.98 -6.88
C ALA A 560 26.14 -32.48 -6.54
N PRO A 561 25.00 -33.20 -6.51
CA PRO A 561 24.96 -34.61 -6.13
C PRO A 561 25.69 -35.54 -7.11
N SER A 562 26.04 -35.04 -8.30
CA SER A 562 26.80 -35.77 -9.32
C SER A 562 28.32 -35.70 -9.12
N LEU A 563 28.82 -34.98 -8.11
CA LEU A 563 30.26 -34.88 -7.84
C LEU A 563 30.79 -36.16 -7.19
N THR A 564 31.96 -36.59 -7.65
CA THR A 564 32.72 -37.66 -7.00
C THR A 564 33.34 -37.20 -5.68
N ALA A 565 33.69 -38.13 -4.79
CA ALA A 565 34.35 -37.82 -3.52
C ALA A 565 35.66 -37.01 -3.73
N GLU A 566 36.45 -37.37 -4.75
CA GLU A 566 37.68 -36.64 -5.11
C GLU A 566 37.41 -35.18 -5.51
N GLU A 567 36.32 -34.91 -6.23
CA GLU A 567 35.97 -33.55 -6.62
C GLU A 567 35.50 -32.71 -5.43
N ILE A 568 34.76 -33.31 -4.50
CA ILE A 568 34.37 -32.65 -3.24
C ILE A 568 35.61 -32.29 -2.44
N ASP A 569 36.60 -33.20 -2.34
CA ASP A 569 37.86 -32.94 -1.64
C ASP A 569 38.67 -31.80 -2.28
N ARG A 570 38.68 -31.71 -3.62
CA ARG A 570 39.31 -30.58 -4.32
C ARG A 570 38.63 -29.25 -4.02
N ILE A 571 37.29 -29.22 -3.97
CA ILE A 571 36.54 -28.01 -3.59
C ILE A 571 36.81 -27.66 -2.12
N ALA A 572 36.86 -28.66 -1.25
CA ALA A 572 37.18 -28.49 0.17
C ALA A 572 38.59 -27.92 0.38
N LEU A 573 39.57 -28.31 -0.44
CA LEU A 573 40.92 -27.74 -0.42
C LEU A 573 40.90 -26.26 -0.79
N LEU A 574 40.23 -25.90 -1.88
CA LEU A 574 40.09 -24.49 -2.33
C LEU A 574 39.37 -23.61 -1.29
N CYS A 575 38.35 -24.16 -0.62
CA CYS A 575 37.68 -23.45 0.47
C CYS A 575 38.59 -23.25 1.69
N ARG A 576 39.42 -24.25 2.01
CA ARG A 576 40.42 -24.16 3.10
C ARG A 576 41.50 -23.13 2.78
N GLU A 577 42.02 -23.11 1.56
CA GLU A 577 42.97 -22.09 1.09
C GLU A 577 42.38 -20.67 1.17
N ALA A 578 41.09 -20.54 0.86
CA ALA A 578 40.36 -19.28 0.97
C ALA A 578 39.93 -18.90 2.41
N GLY A 579 40.17 -19.78 3.40
CA GLY A 579 39.78 -19.54 4.79
C GLY A 579 38.28 -19.52 5.06
N VAL A 580 37.46 -20.16 4.20
CA VAL A 580 35.99 -20.14 4.31
C VAL A 580 35.44 -21.52 4.71
N PRO A 581 34.49 -21.62 5.67
CA PRO A 581 33.84 -22.88 5.98
C PRO A 581 32.99 -23.36 4.80
N TRP A 582 32.88 -24.68 4.65
CA TRP A 582 32.11 -25.29 3.58
C TRP A 582 31.30 -26.48 4.12
N ARG A 583 30.18 -26.79 3.46
CA ARG A 583 29.40 -28.01 3.74
C ARG A 583 28.69 -28.53 2.50
N VAL A 584 28.45 -29.84 2.47
CA VAL A 584 27.59 -30.46 1.45
C VAL A 584 26.15 -30.27 1.88
N ALA A 585 25.35 -29.64 1.02
CA ALA A 585 23.93 -29.45 1.24
C ALA A 585 23.16 -30.42 0.33
N ARG A 586 22.70 -31.53 0.91
CA ARG A 586 21.86 -32.51 0.18
C ARG A 586 20.40 -32.06 0.25
N PRO A 587 19.66 -32.05 -0.88
CA PRO A 587 18.20 -31.96 -0.85
C PRO A 587 17.62 -33.12 -0.02
N LEU A 588 16.50 -32.91 0.67
CA LEU A 588 15.84 -33.89 1.56
C LEU A 588 15.33 -35.18 0.87
N LEU A 589 15.52 -35.34 -0.44
CA LEU A 589 15.06 -36.51 -1.19
C LEU A 589 16.21 -37.05 -2.04
N ASP A 590 16.70 -38.24 -1.66
CA ASP A 590 17.56 -39.04 -2.52
C ASP A 590 16.73 -39.60 -3.69
N PRO A 591 17.26 -39.63 -4.93
CA PRO A 591 16.59 -40.31 -6.03
C PRO A 591 16.44 -41.80 -5.71
N ILE A 592 15.24 -42.34 -5.92
CA ILE A 592 15.00 -43.77 -5.86
C ILE A 592 15.81 -44.40 -7.00
N GLU A 593 16.81 -45.21 -6.64
CA GLU A 593 17.55 -46.03 -7.61
C GLU A 593 16.55 -46.95 -8.33
N SER A 594 16.51 -46.83 -9.66
CA SER A 594 15.70 -47.67 -10.55
C SER A 594 16.42 -48.96 -10.88
#